data_AF-A0A9W8TEC6-F1
#
_entry.id   AF-A0A9W8TEC6-F1
#
_cell.length_a   1.000
_cell.length_b   1.000
_cell.length_c   1.000
_cell.angle_alpha   90.00
_cell.angle_beta   90.00
_cell.angle_gamma   90.00
#
_symmetry.space_group_name_H-M   'P 1'
#
loop_
_entity.id
_entity.type
_entity.pdbx_description
1 polymer ?
#
loop_
_entity_poly.entity_id
_entity_poly.type
_entity_poly.pdbx_seq_one_letter_code
_entity_poly.pdbx_strand_id
1 'polypeptide(L)' 'MADMPVSATDPAAHPYFPPGAVITGYVANDKDVTELMVKFGAVTGAVVGFALWLTARSRYPLRAIDRFAAAWFALCEL' A
#
# COMPACT_ATOMS: atom_id res chain seq x y z
N MET A 1 -1.01 10.44 40.54
CA MET A 1 -1.42 11.10 39.28
C MET A 1 -2.19 10.05 38.51
N ALA A 2 -3.52 10.12 38.57
CA ALA A 2 -4.39 9.05 38.09
C ALA A 2 -4.39 9.01 36.55
N ASP A 3 -4.23 7.82 35.98
CA ASP A 3 -4.44 7.57 34.56
C ASP A 3 -5.88 7.91 34.19
N MET A 4 -6.07 9.02 33.47
CA MET A 4 -7.39 9.38 32.94
C MET A 4 -7.71 8.46 31.76
N PRO A 5 -8.88 7.79 31.76
CA PRO A 5 -9.31 7.00 30.63
C PRO A 5 -9.53 7.95 29.44
N VAL A 6 -8.75 7.76 28.37
CA VAL A 6 -9.01 8.40 27.07
C VAL A 6 -10.43 8.04 26.64
N SER A 7 -11.35 8.99 26.81
CA SER A 7 -12.75 8.83 26.49
C SER A 7 -12.89 8.68 24.98
N ALA A 8 -13.62 7.67 24.52
CA ALA A 8 -13.86 7.36 23.09
C ALA A 8 -14.68 8.44 22.33
N THR A 9 -14.73 9.67 22.84
CA THR A 9 -15.53 10.79 22.33
C THR A 9 -14.69 12.07 22.19
N ASP A 10 -13.38 11.95 21.96
CA ASP A 10 -12.56 13.10 21.60
C ASP A 10 -12.57 13.28 20.06
N PRO A 11 -13.12 14.38 19.51
CA PRO A 11 -13.14 14.65 18.07
C PRO A 11 -11.74 14.81 17.46
N ALA A 12 -10.68 14.87 18.28
CA ALA A 12 -9.28 14.87 17.85
C ALA A 12 -8.57 13.49 18.02
N ALA A 13 -9.28 12.42 18.42
CA ALA A 13 -8.69 11.09 18.58
C ALA A 13 -8.40 10.39 17.24
N HIS A 14 -7.32 10.80 16.58
CA HIS A 14 -6.76 10.13 15.40
C HIS A 14 -5.22 10.03 15.50
N PRO A 15 -4.58 9.05 14.85
CA PRO A 15 -3.13 8.86 14.94
C PRO A 15 -2.33 9.86 14.07
N TYR A 16 -3.00 10.64 13.23
CA TYR A 16 -2.35 11.57 12.31
C TYR A 16 -1.83 12.83 13.01
N PHE A 17 -0.73 13.39 12.51
CA PHE A 17 -0.19 14.66 12.98
C PHE A 17 -0.88 15.84 12.26
N PRO A 18 -1.24 16.94 12.95
CA PRO A 18 -1.03 17.19 14.39
C PRO A 18 -2.12 16.52 15.26
N PRO A 19 -1.79 16.05 16.49
CA PRO A 19 -2.72 15.29 17.34
C PRO A 19 -4.00 16.02 17.78
N GLY A 20 -4.03 17.35 17.68
CA GLY A 20 -5.20 18.17 18.01
C GLY A 20 -6.07 18.53 16.81
N ALA A 21 -5.75 18.00 15.61
CA ALA A 21 -6.59 18.23 14.44
C ALA A 21 -7.94 17.53 14.62
N VAL A 22 -9.00 18.19 14.18
CA VAL A 22 -10.34 17.59 14.15
C VAL A 22 -10.57 17.07 12.75
N ILE A 23 -10.64 15.74 12.60
CA ILE A 23 -11.01 15.09 11.35
C ILE A 23 -12.48 14.67 11.47
N THR A 24 -13.37 15.51 10.94
CA THR A 24 -14.81 15.26 10.96
C THR A 24 -15.13 13.95 10.25
N GLY A 25 -15.81 13.02 10.94
CA GLY A 25 -16.18 11.73 10.37
C GLY A 25 -15.04 10.71 10.31
N TYR A 26 -13.96 10.89 11.08
CA TYR A 26 -12.90 9.90 11.18
C TYR A 26 -13.44 8.54 11.67
N VAL A 27 -13.15 7.49 10.92
CA VAL A 27 -13.39 6.08 11.29
C VAL A 27 -12.06 5.37 11.17
N ALA A 28 -11.60 4.74 12.26
CA ALA A 28 -10.37 3.97 12.25
C ALA A 28 -10.51 2.77 11.29
N ASN A 29 -9.46 2.50 10.51
CA ASN A 29 -9.39 1.31 9.69
C ASN A 29 -9.49 0.06 10.57
N ASP A 30 -10.45 -0.80 10.25
CA ASP A 30 -10.75 -2.05 10.96
C ASP A 30 -9.92 -3.24 10.45
N LYS A 31 -9.25 -3.08 9.32
CA LYS A 31 -8.40 -4.12 8.72
C LYS A 31 -7.03 -4.18 9.36
N ASP A 32 -6.55 -5.40 9.57
CA ASP A 32 -5.18 -5.62 10.02
C ASP A 32 -4.17 -5.16 8.96
N VAL A 33 -3.08 -4.52 9.40
CA VAL A 33 -2.02 -4.02 8.51
C VAL A 33 -1.36 -5.18 7.74
N THR A 34 -1.21 -6.35 8.38
CA THR A 34 -0.65 -7.54 7.74
C THR A 34 -1.55 -8.02 6.61
N GLU A 35 -2.87 -8.04 6.82
CA GLU A 35 -3.83 -8.39 5.77
C GLU A 35 -3.70 -7.46 4.56
N LEU A 36 -3.58 -6.15 4.81
CA LEU A 36 -3.42 -5.16 3.76
C LEU A 36 -2.10 -5.33 3.00
N MET A 37 -1.00 -5.60 3.71
CA MET A 37 0.31 -5.86 3.12
C MET A 37 0.33 -7.14 2.27
N VAL A 38 -0.34 -8.21 2.71
CA VAL A 38 -0.45 -9.45 1.94
C VAL A 38 -1.23 -9.21 0.65
N LYS A 39 -2.37 -8.51 0.72
CA LYS A 39 -3.17 -8.18 -0.46
C LYS A 39 -2.40 -7.29 -1.43
N PHE A 40 -1.76 -6.24 -0.93
CA PHE A 40 -0.94 -5.34 -1.73
C PHE A 40 0.22 -6.08 -2.41
N GLY A 41 0.94 -6.90 -1.66
CA GLY A 41 2.04 -7.72 -2.18
C GLY A 41 1.59 -8.73 -3.23
N ALA A 42 0.41 -9.34 -3.05
CA ALA A 42 -0.15 -10.28 -4.02
C ALA A 42 -0.45 -9.62 -5.37
N VAL A 43 -1.12 -8.45 -5.37
CA VAL A 43 -1.42 -7.70 -6.60
C VAL A 43 -0.13 -7.19 -7.25
N THR A 44 0.76 -6.60 -6.46
CA THR A 44 2.07 -6.11 -6.91
C THR A 44 2.89 -7.23 -7.56
N GLY A 45 2.97 -8.39 -6.90
CA GLY A 45 3.68 -9.56 -7.41
C GLY A 45 3.05 -10.13 -8.68
N ALA A 46 1.72 -10.13 -8.79
CA ALA A 46 1.03 -10.54 -10.00
C ALA A 46 1.34 -9.62 -11.19
N VAL A 47 1.31 -8.30 -10.99
CA VAL A 47 1.63 -7.31 -12.05
C VAL A 47 3.08 -7.45 -12.51
N VAL A 48 4.03 -7.45 -11.58
CA VAL A 48 5.47 -7.59 -11.89
C VAL A 48 5.75 -8.95 -12.55
N GLY A 49 5.20 -10.03 -11.98
CA GLY A 49 5.35 -11.38 -12.53
C GLY A 49 4.81 -11.49 -13.95
N PHE A 50 3.66 -10.88 -14.23
CA PHE A 50 3.06 -10.87 -15.56
C PHE A 50 3.89 -10.05 -16.57
N ALA A 51 4.37 -8.87 -16.18
CA ALA A 51 5.24 -8.06 -17.03
C ALA A 51 6.55 -8.78 -17.36
N LEU A 52 7.17 -9.45 -16.38
CA LEU A 52 8.37 -10.27 -16.59
C LEU A 52 8.09 -11.48 -17.48
N TRP A 53 6.94 -12.15 -17.28
CA TRP A 53 6.53 -13.29 -18.11
C TRP A 53 6.30 -12.88 -19.57
N LEU A 54 5.61 -11.77 -19.81
CA LEU A 54 5.38 -11.24 -21.16
C LEU A 54 6.69 -10.85 -21.85
N THR A 55 7.58 -10.14 -21.14
CA THR A 55 8.87 -9.71 -21.69
C THR A 55 9.82 -10.89 -21.95
N ALA A 56 9.76 -11.95 -21.14
CA ALA A 56 10.50 -13.18 -21.37
C ALA A 56 10.00 -13.98 -22.58
N ARG A 57 8.70 -13.88 -22.90
CA ARG A 57 8.08 -14.54 -24.07
C ARG A 57 8.13 -13.70 -25.35
N SER A 58 8.73 -12.51 -25.29
CA SER A 58 8.91 -11.64 -26.45
C SER A 58 9.65 -12.35 -27.58
N ARG A 59 9.20 -12.13 -28.82
CA ARG A 59 9.88 -12.62 -30.04
C ARG A 59 11.30 -12.05 -30.18
N TYR A 60 11.54 -10.87 -29.60
CA TYR A 60 12.85 -10.23 -29.58
C TYR A 60 13.49 -10.39 -28.20
N PRO A 61 14.72 -10.90 -28.11
CA PRO A 61 15.40 -11.06 -26.82
C PRO A 61 15.69 -9.69 -26.21
N LEU A 62 14.96 -9.36 -25.14
CA LEU A 62 15.15 -8.13 -24.37
C LEU A 62 16.30 -8.27 -23.37
N ARG A 63 17.06 -7.20 -23.16
CA ARG A 63 18.10 -7.15 -22.11
C ARG A 63 17.43 -7.17 -20.75
N ALA A 64 18.14 -7.65 -19.73
CA ALA A 64 17.61 -7.70 -18.37
C ALA A 64 17.11 -6.34 -17.87
N ILE A 65 17.81 -5.25 -18.23
CA ILE A 65 17.41 -3.88 -17.87
C ILE A 65 16.10 -3.44 -18.52
N ASP A 66 15.82 -3.88 -19.75
CA ASP A 66 14.59 -3.54 -20.46
C ASP A 66 13.40 -4.27 -19.83
N ARG A 67 13.60 -5.52 -19.40
CA ARG A 67 12.58 -6.30 -18.67
C ARG A 67 12.29 -5.68 -17.31
N PHE A 68 13.32 -5.22 -16.61
CA PHE A 68 13.18 -4.48 -15.36
C PHE A 68 12.39 -3.18 -15.57
N ALA A 69 12.75 -2.38 -16.58
CA ALA A 69 12.06 -1.14 -16.89
C ALA A 69 10.58 -1.40 -17.23
N ALA A 70 10.28 -2.42 -18.03
CA ALA A 70 8.90 -2.80 -18.33
C ALA A 70 8.10 -3.21 -17.08
N ALA A 71 8.70 -3.98 -16.17
CA ALA A 71 8.06 -4.35 -14.91
C ALA A 71 7.87 -3.14 -13.97
N TRP A 72 8.83 -2.21 -13.96
CA TRP A 72 8.74 -0.96 -13.20
C TRP A 72 7.61 -0.07 -13.72
N PHE A 73 7.52 0.14 -15.03
CA PHE A 73 6.41 0.90 -15.64
C PHE A 73 5.06 0.25 -15.35
N ALA A 74 4.96 -1.08 -15.47
CA ALA A 74 3.72 -1.79 -15.13
C ALA A 74 3.34 -1.63 -13.66
N LEU A 75 4.31 -1.55 -12.75
CA LEU A 75 4.07 -1.34 -11.32
C LEU A 75 3.63 0.10 -11.01
N CYS A 76 4.18 1.11 -11.68
CA CYS A 76 3.82 2.51 -11.45
C CYS A 76 2.44 2.90 -11.97
N GLU A 77 1.86 2.10 -12.88
CA GLU A 77 0.51 2.27 -13.40
C GLU A 77 -0.57 1.60 -12.51
N LEU A 78 -0.14 0.90 -11.44
CA LEU A 78 -1.01 0.28 -10.44
C LEU A 78 -1.41 1.28 -9.34
#